data_AF-K1XS75-F1
#
_entry.id   AF-K1XS75-F1
#
_cell.length_a   1.000
_cell.length_b   1.000
_cell.length_c   1.000
_cell.angle_alpha   90.00
_cell.angle_beta   90.00
_cell.angle_gamma   90.00
#
_symmetry.space_group_name_H-M   'P 1'
#
loop_
_entity.id
_entity.type
_entity.pdbx_description
1 polymer ?
#
loop_
_entity_poly.entity_id
_entity_poly.type
_entity_poly.pdbx_seq_one_letter_code
_entity_poly.pdbx_strand_id
1 'polypeptide(L)'
;EPCVMCYGLIKLCRLSGLVYGAESSIFGYRLDNVANIGVYKNDTDNCLEVVGGVLKDEAVNLLSSFFKNKRKKGECRKKQFIKIDGRDGKN
;
A
#
# COMPACT_ATOMS: atom_id res chain seq x y z
N GLU A 1 -7.05 -4.39 -0.14
CA GLU A 1 -7.65 -4.27 1.20
C GLU A 1 -7.19 -2.96 1.80
N PRO A 2 -8.10 -2.12 2.31
CA PRO A 2 -7.72 -0.86 2.94
C PRO A 2 -7.04 -1.11 4.28
N CYS A 3 -6.21 -0.17 4.72
CA CYS A 3 -5.71 -0.17 6.09
C CYS A 3 -6.77 0.32 7.08
N VAL A 4 -6.51 0.14 8.37
CA VAL A 4 -7.41 0.57 9.46
C VAL A 4 -7.78 2.05 9.35
N MET A 5 -6.82 2.93 9.03
CA MET A 5 -7.09 4.36 8.85
C MET A 5 -8.11 4.61 7.74
N CYS A 6 -7.92 4.01 6.57
CA CYS A 6 -8.84 4.15 5.44
C CYS A 6 -10.20 3.53 5.75
N TYR A 7 -10.24 2.40 6.46
CA TYR A 7 -11.49 1.76 6.88
C TYR A 7 -12.29 2.65 7.84
N GLY A 8 -11.64 3.30 8.80
CA GLY A 8 -12.27 4.27 9.69
C GLY A 8 -12.82 5.49 8.95
N LEU A 9 -12.09 6.00 7.95
CA LEU A 9 -12.56 7.09 7.09
C LEU A 9 -13.81 6.69 6.30
N ILE A 10 -13.84 5.50 5.70
CA ILE A 10 -14.99 4.98 4.96
C ILE A 10 -16.24 4.95 5.85
N LYS A 11 -16.09 4.51 7.10
CA LYS A 11 -17.16 4.53 8.10
C LYS A 11 -17.61 5.96 8.45
N LEU A 12 -16.69 6.90 8.66
CA LEU A 12 -17.00 8.31 8.92
C LEU A 12 -17.76 8.98 7.76
N CYS A 13 -17.41 8.61 6.53
CA CYS A 13 -18.06 9.10 5.32
C CYS A 13 -19.45 8.49 5.08
N ARG A 14 -19.87 7.50 5.88
CA ARG A 14 -21.14 6.77 5.71
C ARG A 14 -21.31 6.18 4.31
N LEU A 15 -20.22 5.61 3.78
CA LEU A 15 -20.30 4.88 2.52
C LEU A 15 -21.10 3.59 2.72
N SER A 16 -21.91 3.26 1.73
CA SER A 16 -22.76 2.05 1.74
C SER A 16 -21.95 0.78 1.55
N GLY A 17 -20.84 0.84 0.83
CA GLY A 17 -20.06 -0.35 0.52
C GLY A 17 -18.59 -0.09 0.23
N LEU A 18 -17.80 -1.14 0.42
CA LEU A 18 -16.36 -1.21 0.18
C LEU A 18 -16.08 -2.46 -0.65
N VAL A 19 -15.59 -2.24 -1.87
CA VAL A 19 -15.13 -3.32 -2.75
C VAL A 19 -13.61 -3.23 -2.91
N TYR A 20 -12.89 -4.33 -2.71
CA TYR A 20 -11.44 -4.38 -2.91
C TYR A 20 -10.98 -5.70 -3.55
N GLY A 21 -9.84 -5.65 -4.23
CA GLY A 21 -9.25 -6.81 -4.90
C GLY A 21 -8.33 -7.65 -4.02
N ALA A 22 -7.05 -7.32 -3.98
CA ALA A 22 -6.06 -8.08 -3.20
C ALA A 22 -6.21 -7.85 -1.69
N GLU A 23 -6.02 -8.92 -0.90
CA GLU A 23 -5.87 -8.86 0.56
C GLU A 23 -4.46 -8.36 0.93
N SER A 24 -4.35 -7.66 2.06
CA SER A 24 -3.09 -7.13 2.56
C SER A 24 -2.66 -7.94 3.77
N SER A 25 -1.53 -8.63 3.69
CA SER A 25 -0.98 -9.45 4.78
C SER A 25 -0.24 -8.65 5.86
N ILE A 26 0.01 -7.35 5.64
CA ILE A 26 0.81 -6.51 6.53
C ILE A 26 -0.01 -5.36 7.13
N PHE A 27 -0.94 -4.79 6.35
CA PHE A 27 -1.69 -3.59 6.74
C PHE A 27 -3.19 -3.72 6.49
N GLY A 28 -3.72 -4.94 6.42
CA GLY A 28 -5.15 -5.16 6.26
C GLY A 28 -5.93 -4.69 7.48
N TYR A 29 -7.10 -4.09 7.28
CA TYR A 29 -7.97 -3.63 8.38
C TYR A 29 -8.40 -4.78 9.32
N ARG A 30 -8.27 -6.04 8.88
CA ARG A 30 -8.58 -7.26 9.64
C ARG A 30 -7.43 -7.80 10.47
N LEU A 31 -6.18 -7.36 10.23
CA LEU A 31 -4.99 -7.92 10.88
C LEU A 31 -4.84 -7.42 12.31
N ASP A 32 -5.24 -6.18 12.55
CA ASP A 32 -5.24 -5.63 13.89
C ASP A 32 -6.44 -6.23 14.64
N ASN A 33 -6.25 -6.73 15.87
CA ASN A 33 -7.30 -7.26 16.77
C ASN A 33 -8.38 -6.22 17.16
N VAL A 34 -8.54 -5.18 16.35
CA VAL A 34 -9.55 -4.13 16.43
C VAL A 34 -10.75 -4.59 15.57
N ALA A 35 -11.32 -5.73 15.93
CA ALA A 35 -12.50 -6.31 15.25
C ALA A 35 -13.72 -5.36 15.27
N ASN A 36 -13.66 -4.28 16.04
CA ASN A 36 -14.59 -3.16 15.97
C ASN A 36 -13.83 -1.83 16.04
N ILE A 37 -13.46 -1.27 14.88
CA ILE A 37 -13.35 0.19 14.77
C ILE A 37 -14.77 0.71 14.91
N GLY A 38 -15.18 0.91 16.17
CA GLY A 38 -16.41 1.60 16.55
C GLY A 38 -16.19 3.08 16.35
N VAL A 39 -16.68 3.63 15.24
CA VAL A 39 -16.56 5.07 14.98
C VAL A 39 -17.64 5.84 15.73
N TYR A 40 -18.83 5.24 15.86
CA TYR A 40 -19.96 5.81 16.58
C TYR A 40 -20.33 4.96 17.80
N LYS A 41 -20.91 5.60 18.82
CA LYS A 41 -21.42 4.92 20.04
C LYS A 41 -22.44 3.83 19.72
N ASN A 42 -23.19 3.98 18.63
CA ASN A 42 -24.19 3.03 18.13
C ASN A 42 -23.82 2.64 16.68
N ASP A 43 -22.69 1.94 16.52
CA ASP A 43 -22.16 1.53 15.21
C ASP A 43 -23.01 0.44 14.52
N THR A 44 -24.21 0.14 15.05
CA THR A 44 -25.19 -0.81 14.50
C THR A 44 -25.94 -0.27 13.29
N ASP A 45 -26.02 1.05 13.12
CA ASP A 45 -26.87 1.67 12.09
C ASP A 45 -26.19 1.79 10.71
N ASN A 46 -24.87 1.62 10.64
CA ASN A 46 -24.12 1.78 9.40
C ASN A 46 -23.54 0.43 8.95
N CYS A 47 -24.41 -0.41 8.36
CA CYS A 47 -24.01 -1.66 7.72
C CYS A 47 -23.21 -1.38 6.45
N LEU A 48 -21.90 -1.16 6.60
CA LEU A 48 -20.97 -1.11 5.49
C LEU A 48 -20.86 -2.51 4.85
N GLU A 49 -21.31 -2.65 3.61
CA GLU A 49 -21.13 -3.90 2.87
C GLU A 49 -19.68 -4.03 2.38
N VAL A 50 -18.97 -5.07 2.82
CA VAL A 50 -17.58 -5.28 2.43
C VAL A 50 -17.43 -6.49 1.53
N VAL A 51 -17.03 -6.27 0.28
CA VAL A 51 -16.75 -7.31 -0.72
C VAL A 51 -15.25 -7.32 -1.04
N GLY A 52 -14.57 -8.41 -0.70
CA GLY A 52 -13.15 -8.62 -0.99
C GLY A 52 -12.92 -9.61 -2.12
N GLY A 53 -11.73 -9.61 -2.71
CA GLY A 53 -11.30 -10.61 -3.68
C GLY A 53 -11.65 -10.33 -5.14
N VAL A 54 -12.19 -9.15 -5.46
CA VAL A 54 -12.56 -8.79 -6.84
C VAL A 54 -11.31 -8.60 -7.70
N LEU A 55 -11.13 -9.44 -8.72
CA LEU A 55 -9.91 -9.46 -9.56
C LEU A 55 -8.63 -9.57 -8.73
N LYS A 56 -8.65 -10.42 -7.69
CA LYS A 56 -7.54 -10.61 -6.74
C LYS A 56 -6.21 -10.88 -7.45
N ASP A 57 -6.18 -11.79 -8.42
CA ASP A 57 -4.95 -12.19 -9.10
C ASP A 57 -4.34 -11.06 -9.92
N GLU A 58 -5.16 -10.27 -10.61
CA GLU A 58 -4.72 -9.10 -11.36
C GLU A 58 -4.14 -8.03 -10.43
N ALA A 59 -4.83 -7.73 -9.33
CA ALA A 59 -4.37 -6.77 -8.33
C ALA A 59 -3.05 -7.19 -7.67
N VAL A 60 -2.89 -8.48 -7.34
CA VAL A 60 -1.65 -9.04 -6.79
C VAL A 60 -0.51 -8.98 -7.80
N ASN A 61 -0.78 -9.32 -9.05
CA ASN A 61 0.21 -9.28 -10.14
C ASN A 61 0.69 -7.86 -10.41
N LEU A 62 -0.22 -6.88 -10.40
CA LEU A 62 0.10 -5.47 -10.54
C LEU A 62 1.05 -4.98 -9.43
N LEU A 63 0.69 -5.24 -8.17
CA LEU A 63 1.50 -4.86 -7.01
C LEU A 63 2.87 -5.54 -7.02
N SER A 64 2.89 -6.84 -7.28
CA SER A 64 4.13 -7.64 -7.33
C SER A 64 5.06 -7.12 -8.43
N SER A 65 4.54 -6.84 -9.61
CA SER A 65 5.32 -6.32 -10.74
C SER A 65 5.86 -4.93 -10.46
N PHE A 66 5.04 -4.05 -9.85
CA PHE A 66 5.46 -2.71 -9.45
C PHE A 66 6.65 -2.74 -8.49
N PHE A 67 6.56 -3.51 -7.39
CA PHE A 67 7.64 -3.59 -6.40
C PHE A 67 8.88 -4.32 -6.92
N LYS A 68 8.72 -5.36 -7.75
CA LYS A 68 9.85 -6.02 -8.46
C LYS A 68 10.60 -5.01 -9.33
N ASN A 69 9.88 -4.21 -10.13
CA ASN A 69 10.49 -3.21 -11.01
C ASN A 69 11.14 -2.05 -10.21
N LYS A 70 10.53 -1.63 -9.11
CA LYS A 70 11.09 -0.60 -8.23
C LYS A 70 12.42 -1.05 -7.60
N ARG A 71 12.52 -2.31 -7.16
CA ARG A 71 13.76 -2.88 -6.61
C ARG A 71 14.89 -2.95 -7.65
N LYS A 72 14.59 -3.41 -8.87
CA LYS A 72 15.56 -3.44 -9.98
C LYS A 72 16.14 -2.06 -10.32
N LYS A 73 15.33 -0.99 -10.24
CA LYS A 73 15.80 0.40 -10.47
C LYS A 73 16.64 0.97 -9.31
N GLY A 74 16.54 0.41 -8.11
CA GLY A 74 17.36 0.80 -6.96
C GLY A 74 18.82 0.32 -7.06
N GLU A 75 19.05 -0.80 -7.74
CA GLU A 75 20.38 -1.41 -7.90
C GLU A 75 21.25 -0.71 -8.97
N CYS A 76 20.64 0.09 -9.85
CA CYS A 76 21.34 0.80 -10.95
C CYS A 76 21.49 2.32 -10.70
N ARG A 77 21.69 2.72 -9.44
CA ARG A 77 22.32 4.02 -9.11
C ARG A 77 23.66 3.76 -8.40
N LYS A 78 24.54 2.96 -9.02
CA LYS A 78 25.96 3.09 -8.74
C LYS A 78 26.37 4.48 -9.21
N LYS A 79 26.62 5.39 -8.26
CA LYS A 79 27.20 6.71 -8.55
C LYS A 79 28.41 6.48 -9.46
N GLN A 80 28.33 6.92 -10.70
CA GLN A 80 29.47 6.93 -11.59
C GLN A 80 30.42 7.99 -11.03
N PHE A 81 31.39 7.55 -10.24
CA PHE A 81 32.46 8.40 -9.76
C PHE A 81 33.32 8.72 -10.98
N ILE A 82 33.06 9.87 -11.60
CA ILE A 82 33.86 10.37 -12.70
C ILE A 82 35.24 10.66 -12.10
N LYS A 83 36.23 9.79 -12.36
CA LYS A 83 37.62 10.14 -12.13
C LYS A 83 37.96 11.25 -13.11
N ILE A 84 38.18 12.46 -12.59
CA ILE A 84 38.84 13.51 -13.36
C ILE A 84 40.33 13.16 -13.27
N ASP A 85 40.84 12.52 -14.32
CA ASP A 85 42.28 12.35 -14.50
C ASP A 85 42.86 13.72 -14.87
N GLY A 86 43.43 14.40 -13.87
CA GLY A 86 44.29 15.57 -14.07
C GLY A 86 45.74 15.19 -13.76
N ARG A 87 46.50 14.81 -14.79
CA ARG A 87 47.96 15.03 -14.79
C ARG A 87 48.24 16.44 -15.30
N ASP A 88 49.46 16.89 -14.99
CA ASP A 88 50.14 18.13 -15.39
C ASP A 88 50.07 19.22 -14.32
N GLY A 89 51.14 19.69 -13.70
CA GLY A 89 52.57 19.43 -13.87
C GLY A 89 53.37 20.31 -12.89
N LYS A 90 54.68 20.03 -12.79
CA LYS A 90 55.80 20.91 -12.39
C LYS A 90 55.45 22.23 -11.66
N ASN A 91 55.88 22.37 -10.40
CA ASN A 91 57.13 23.07 -10.02
C ASN A 91 57.44 22.82 -8.55
#